data_AF-A0A2K3N3R5-F1
#
_entry.id   AF-A0A2K3N3R5-F1
#
_cell.length_a   1.000
_cell.length_b   1.000
_cell.length_c   1.000
_cell.angle_alpha   90.00
_cell.angle_beta   90.00
_cell.angle_gamma   90.00
#
_symmetry.space_group_name_H-M   'P 1'
#
loop_
_entity.id
_entity.type
_entity.pdbx_description
1 polymer ?
#
loop_
_entity_poly.entity_id
_entity_poly.type
_entity_poly.pdbx_seq_one_letter_code
_entity_poly.pdbx_strand_id
1 'polypeptide(L)'
;MASIDAQLRLLAPSKVSDDDKLVEYDALLLDRFLDILQDLHGGDIRETVQDCYELSAEYEGNNNPQKLEELGNMLTGLDAGDSIVIAKSFSHMLNLANLAEEVQIAYRRRIKLLKKGDFGDENSAITESDIEETLKRLVNQLKKTPHDK
;
A
#
# COMPACT_ATOMS: atom_id res chain seq x y z
N MET A 1 12.52 16.11 11.42
CA MET A 1 12.21 14.89 10.65
C MET A 1 11.01 15.16 9.77
N ALA A 2 11.05 14.71 8.53
CA ALA A 2 9.88 14.72 7.67
C ALA A 2 8.82 13.76 8.26
N SER A 3 7.55 14.07 8.10
CA SER A 3 6.49 13.12 8.47
C SER A 3 6.49 11.96 7.47
N ILE A 4 6.15 10.74 7.91
CA ILE A 4 5.93 9.57 7.03
C ILE A 4 5.00 9.92 5.86
N ASP A 5 3.98 10.73 6.14
CA ASP A 5 3.04 11.25 5.15
C ASP A 5 3.73 12.01 4.00
N ALA A 6 4.80 12.75 4.30
CA ALA A 6 5.57 13.44 3.27
C ALA A 6 6.38 12.47 2.39
N GLN A 7 6.97 11.42 2.98
CA GLN A 7 7.73 10.40 2.24
C GLN A 7 6.81 9.56 1.35
N LEU A 8 5.67 9.13 1.87
CA LEU A 8 4.67 8.41 1.08
C LEU A 8 4.19 9.23 -0.11
N ARG A 9 3.98 10.55 0.05
CA ARG A 9 3.62 11.44 -1.06
C ARG A 9 4.75 11.68 -2.06
N LEU A 10 6.01 11.51 -1.68
CA LEU A 10 7.11 11.53 -2.67
C LEU A 10 7.08 10.28 -3.55
N LEU A 11 6.73 9.12 -2.98
CA LEU A 11 6.60 7.86 -3.71
C LEU A 11 5.31 7.77 -4.55
N ALA A 12 4.20 8.25 -4.00
CA ALA A 12 2.88 8.27 -4.64
C ALA A 12 2.36 9.72 -4.71
N PRO A 13 2.81 10.52 -5.68
CA PRO A 13 2.55 11.96 -5.72
C PRO A 13 1.12 12.35 -6.12
N SER A 14 0.39 11.45 -6.76
CA SER A 14 -0.96 11.71 -7.28
C SER A 14 -1.93 10.61 -6.88
N LYS A 15 -3.16 11.02 -6.55
CA LYS A 15 -4.29 10.11 -6.36
C LYS A 15 -4.63 9.37 -7.64
N VAL A 16 -4.94 8.08 -7.54
CA VAL A 16 -5.37 7.26 -8.69
C VAL A 16 -6.88 7.35 -8.94
N SER A 17 -7.65 7.80 -7.95
CA SER A 17 -9.09 8.09 -8.05
C SER A 17 -9.49 9.21 -7.08
N ASP A 18 -10.65 9.84 -7.29
CA ASP A 18 -11.14 10.93 -6.43
C ASP A 18 -11.34 10.50 -4.96
N ASP A 19 -11.68 9.23 -4.77
CA ASP A 19 -11.88 8.58 -3.46
C ASP A 19 -10.65 7.83 -2.96
N ASP A 20 -9.51 7.99 -3.63
CA ASP A 20 -8.24 7.44 -3.19
C ASP A 20 -7.79 8.12 -1.90
N LYS A 21 -7.63 7.30 -0.86
CA LYS A 21 -7.19 7.69 0.48
C LYS A 21 -6.07 6.81 1.01
N LEU A 22 -5.42 6.02 0.14
CA LEU A 22 -4.47 4.99 0.58
C LEU A 22 -3.28 5.61 1.33
N VAL A 23 -2.70 6.68 0.78
CA VAL A 23 -1.60 7.41 1.42
C VAL A 23 -2.03 7.97 2.79
N GLU A 24 -3.25 8.51 2.89
CA GLU A 24 -3.77 9.01 4.16
C GLU A 24 -4.01 7.90 5.19
N TYR A 25 -4.45 6.71 4.76
CA TYR A 25 -4.61 5.55 5.65
C TYR A 25 -3.28 5.01 6.13
N ASP A 26 -2.30 4.83 5.23
CA ASP A 26 -0.96 4.37 5.57
C ASP A 26 -0.28 5.33 6.53
N ALA A 27 -0.29 6.63 6.22
CA ALA A 27 0.28 7.65 7.10
C ALA A 27 -0.34 7.62 8.50
N LEU A 28 -1.66 7.50 8.61
CA LEU A 28 -2.35 7.44 9.91
C LEU A 28 -1.96 6.21 10.73
N LEU A 29 -1.93 5.03 10.10
CA LEU A 29 -1.60 3.77 10.77
C LEU A 29 -0.14 3.74 11.21
N LEU A 30 0.78 4.20 10.35
CA LEU A 30 2.21 4.23 10.65
C LEU A 30 2.54 5.27 11.73
N ASP A 31 1.93 6.45 11.70
CA ASP A 31 2.10 7.48 12.74
C ASP A 31 1.70 6.91 14.13
N ARG A 32 0.52 6.29 14.22
CA ARG A 32 0.06 5.65 15.46
C ARG A 32 0.90 4.45 15.87
N PHE A 33 1.40 3.69 14.91
CA PHE A 33 2.29 2.56 15.20
C PHE A 33 3.62 3.05 15.81
N LEU A 34 4.20 4.13 15.28
CA LEU A 34 5.42 4.72 15.84
C LEU A 34 5.20 5.30 17.24
N ASP A 35 4.05 5.93 17.50
CA ASP A 35 3.68 6.38 18.85
C ASP A 35 3.69 5.19 19.84
N ILE A 36 3.05 4.07 19.47
CA ILE A 36 3.01 2.85 20.28
C ILE A 36 4.41 2.24 20.45
N LEU A 37 5.23 2.23 19.40
CA LEU A 37 6.58 1.71 19.44
C LEU A 37 7.45 2.52 20.42
N GLN A 38 7.31 3.86 20.40
CA GLN A 38 8.00 4.75 21.32
C GLN A 38 7.58 4.50 22.77
N ASP A 39 6.28 4.34 23.03
CA ASP A 39 5.75 4.09 24.38
C ASP A 39 6.23 2.75 24.97
N LEU A 40 6.44 1.73 24.12
CA LEU A 40 6.82 0.38 24.55
C LEU A 40 8.33 0.14 24.58
N HIS A 41 9.07 0.71 23.63
CA HIS A 41 10.48 0.40 23.38
C HIS A 41 11.41 1.63 23.46
N GLY A 42 10.86 2.82 23.68
CA GLY A 42 11.62 4.06 23.84
C GLY A 42 11.85 4.83 22.53
N GLY A 43 12.31 6.08 22.69
CA GLY A 43 12.56 7.01 21.58
C GLY A 43 13.62 6.53 20.59
N ASP A 44 14.70 5.93 21.10
CA ASP A 44 15.84 5.51 20.28
C ASP A 44 15.45 4.41 19.26
N ILE A 45 14.62 3.44 19.68
CA ILE A 45 14.11 2.40 18.78
C ILE A 45 13.14 3.00 17.76
N ARG A 46 12.27 3.91 18.19
CA ARG A 46 11.33 4.59 17.29
C ARG A 46 12.07 5.42 16.24
N GLU A 47 13.12 6.14 16.62
CA GLU A 47 14.00 6.88 15.72
C GLU A 47 14.71 5.95 14.75
N THR A 48 15.28 4.85 15.23
CA THR A 48 15.97 3.87 14.37
C THR A 48 15.03 3.24 13.33
N VAL A 49 13.81 2.88 13.72
CA VAL A 49 12.79 2.37 12.78
C VAL A 49 12.39 3.44 11.77
N GLN A 50 12.22 4.69 12.23
CA GLN A 50 11.91 5.80 11.34
C GLN A 50 13.05 6.02 10.33
N ASP A 51 14.30 6.10 10.75
CA ASP A 51 15.46 6.31 9.87
C ASP A 51 15.60 5.18 8.84
N CYS A 52 15.42 3.92 9.26
CA CYS A 52 15.40 2.78 8.34
C CYS A 52 14.31 2.94 7.28
N TYR A 53 13.14 3.45 7.66
CA TYR A 53 12.03 3.70 6.74
C TYR A 53 12.35 4.85 5.77
N GLU A 54 12.93 5.96 6.26
CA GLU A 54 13.30 7.10 5.41
C GLU A 54 14.36 6.70 4.37
N LEU A 55 15.41 5.98 4.78
CA LEU A 55 16.45 5.49 3.88
C LEU A 55 15.90 4.53 2.81
N SER A 56 14.97 3.65 3.20
CA SER A 56 14.32 2.73 2.27
C SER A 56 13.42 3.47 1.27
N ALA A 57 12.68 4.49 1.72
CA ALA A 57 11.85 5.32 0.84
C ALA A 57 12.71 6.16 -0.14
N GLU A 58 13.82 6.72 0.32
CA GLU A 58 14.78 7.42 -0.54
C GLU A 58 15.42 6.49 -1.58
N TYR A 59 15.70 5.24 -1.19
CA TYR A 59 16.17 4.21 -2.11
C TYR A 59 15.12 3.92 -3.19
N GLU A 60 13.86 3.70 -2.81
CA GLU A 60 12.80 3.40 -3.78
C GLU A 60 12.58 4.54 -4.78
N GLY A 61 12.61 5.80 -4.31
CA GLY A 61 12.41 6.96 -5.16
C GLY A 61 13.52 7.20 -6.20
N ASN A 62 14.77 6.89 -5.85
CA ASN A 62 15.95 7.26 -6.66
C ASN A 62 16.81 6.08 -7.13
N ASN A 63 16.52 4.85 -6.69
CA ASN A 63 17.32 3.64 -6.90
C ASN A 63 18.81 3.80 -6.57
N ASN A 64 19.16 4.64 -5.57
CA ASN A 64 20.55 4.95 -5.23
C ASN A 64 21.17 3.84 -4.34
N PRO A 65 22.15 3.04 -4.84
CA PRO A 65 22.73 1.95 -4.07
C PRO A 65 23.42 2.39 -2.77
N GLN A 66 23.89 3.64 -2.69
CA GLN A 66 24.50 4.18 -1.46
C GLN A 66 23.53 4.22 -0.29
N LYS A 67 22.24 4.44 -0.55
CA LYS A 67 21.20 4.44 0.49
C LYS A 67 20.97 3.06 1.08
N LEU A 68 21.13 2.02 0.26
CA LEU A 68 21.06 0.64 0.70
C LEU A 68 22.30 0.25 1.52
N GLU A 69 23.47 0.82 1.21
CA GLU A 69 24.68 0.67 2.02
C GLU A 69 24.54 1.38 3.39
N GLU A 70 24.02 2.61 3.42
CA GLU A 70 23.68 3.34 4.66
C GLU A 70 22.73 2.53 5.54
N LEU A 71 21.64 2.00 4.95
CA LEU A 71 20.69 1.13 5.64
C LEU A 71 21.35 -0.16 6.16
N GLY A 72 22.20 -0.80 5.34
CA GLY A 72 22.91 -2.01 5.74
C GLY A 72 23.87 -1.78 6.92
N ASN A 73 24.57 -0.65 6.93
CA ASN A 73 25.45 -0.25 8.02
C ASN A 73 24.66 -0.01 9.32
N MET A 74 23.47 0.59 9.22
CA MET A 74 22.58 0.77 10.36
C MET A 74 22.11 -0.57 10.92
N LEU A 75 21.60 -1.47 10.06
CA LEU A 75 21.08 -2.77 10.47
C LEU A 75 22.14 -3.71 11.05
N THR A 76 23.37 -3.66 10.54
CA THR A 76 24.48 -4.49 11.04
C THR A 76 25.09 -3.98 12.36
N GLY A 77 24.81 -2.73 12.73
CA GLY A 77 25.24 -2.14 14.00
C GLY A 77 24.35 -2.49 15.20
N LEU A 78 23.18 -3.09 14.95
CA LEU A 78 22.20 -3.42 15.99
C LEU A 78 22.61 -4.65 16.80
N ASP A 79 22.27 -4.67 18.08
CA ASP A 79 22.34 -5.90 18.85
C ASP A 79 21.20 -6.87 18.48
N ALA A 80 21.27 -8.11 19.01
CA ALA A 80 20.30 -9.14 18.68
C ALA A 80 18.87 -8.81 19.14
N GLY A 81 18.71 -8.11 20.27
CA GLY A 81 17.41 -7.69 20.78
C GLY A 81 16.79 -6.61 19.89
N ASP A 82 17.56 -5.57 19.58
CA ASP A 82 17.12 -4.46 18.74
C ASP A 82 16.83 -4.91 17.32
N SER A 83 17.65 -5.80 16.76
CA SER A 83 17.43 -6.43 15.46
C SER A 83 16.06 -7.12 15.37
N ILE A 84 15.66 -7.83 16.42
CA ILE A 84 14.35 -8.51 16.47
C ILE A 84 13.22 -7.48 16.50
N VAL A 85 13.34 -6.44 17.34
CA VAL A 85 12.30 -5.41 17.48
C VAL A 85 12.13 -4.64 16.18
N ILE A 86 13.22 -4.26 15.51
CA ILE A 86 13.18 -3.53 14.25
C ILE A 86 12.59 -4.38 13.13
N ALA A 87 13.05 -5.62 12.95
CA ALA A 87 12.50 -6.52 11.94
C ALA A 87 11.00 -6.80 12.14
N LYS A 88 10.59 -6.98 13.40
CA LYS A 88 9.18 -7.16 13.77
C LYS A 88 8.36 -5.89 13.49
N SER A 89 8.93 -4.72 13.73
CA SER A 89 8.28 -3.44 13.46
C SER A 89 7.95 -3.28 11.98
N PHE A 90 8.92 -3.53 11.09
CA PHE A 90 8.68 -3.50 9.64
C PHE A 90 7.65 -4.53 9.19
N SER A 91 7.66 -5.73 9.78
CA SER A 91 6.64 -6.75 9.48
C SER A 91 5.23 -6.27 9.86
N HIS A 92 5.07 -5.59 11.00
CA HIS A 92 3.80 -5.01 11.40
C HIS A 92 3.40 -3.82 10.53
N MET A 93 4.33 -2.94 10.17
CA MET A 93 4.07 -1.83 9.26
C MET A 93 3.56 -2.33 7.90
N LEU A 94 4.16 -3.39 7.35
CA LEU A 94 3.68 -4.02 6.12
C LEU A 94 2.27 -4.61 6.27
N ASN A 95 1.98 -5.27 7.40
CA ASN A 95 0.63 -5.77 7.68
C ASN A 95 -0.39 -4.64 7.76
N LEU A 96 -0.05 -3.50 8.36
CA LEU A 96 -0.91 -2.32 8.42
C LEU A 96 -1.16 -1.72 7.04
N ALA A 97 -0.13 -1.64 6.20
CA ALA A 97 -0.25 -1.17 4.82
C ALA A 97 -1.17 -2.09 3.99
N ASN A 98 -1.03 -3.42 4.13
CA ASN A 98 -1.92 -4.37 3.47
C ASN A 98 -3.38 -4.21 3.92
N LEU A 99 -3.63 -3.98 5.22
CA LEU A 99 -4.98 -3.72 5.73
C LEU A 99 -5.55 -2.40 5.18
N ALA A 100 -4.73 -1.35 5.07
CA ALA A 100 -5.15 -0.10 4.45
C ALA A 100 -5.48 -0.28 2.97
N GLU A 101 -4.70 -1.07 2.24
CA GLU A 101 -4.97 -1.43 0.84
C GLU A 101 -6.28 -2.20 0.71
N GLU A 102 -6.51 -3.21 1.56
CA GLU A 102 -7.77 -3.97 1.57
C GLU A 102 -8.99 -3.07 1.80
N VAL A 103 -8.91 -2.14 2.76
CA VAL A 103 -9.96 -1.15 3.01
C VAL A 103 -10.13 -0.24 1.80
N GLN A 104 -9.04 0.25 1.20
CA GLN A 104 -9.11 1.10 0.02
C GLN A 104 -9.77 0.38 -1.15
N ILE A 105 -9.45 -0.89 -1.41
CA ILE A 105 -10.04 -1.69 -2.48
C ILE A 105 -11.52 -1.97 -2.19
N ALA A 106 -11.86 -2.35 -0.96
CA ALA A 106 -13.22 -2.70 -0.57
C ALA A 106 -14.21 -1.53 -0.71
N TYR A 107 -13.75 -0.30 -0.44
CA TYR A 107 -14.60 0.89 -0.48
C TYR A 107 -14.39 1.77 -1.72
N ARG A 108 -13.51 1.38 -2.65
CA ARG A 108 -13.30 2.12 -3.91
C ARG A 108 -14.56 2.07 -4.77
N ARG A 109 -15.00 3.23 -5.25
CA ARG A 109 -16.16 3.35 -6.14
C ARG A 109 -15.81 2.84 -7.54
N ARG A 110 -16.67 1.99 -8.08
CA ARG A 110 -16.62 1.59 -9.49
C ARG A 110 -17.07 2.74 -10.40
N ILE A 111 -16.17 3.22 -11.24
CA ILE A 111 -16.45 4.28 -12.23
C ILE A 111 -16.64 3.63 -13.60
N LYS A 112 -17.89 3.48 -14.04
CA LYS A 112 -18.21 2.83 -15.33
C LYS A 112 -17.56 3.50 -16.54
N LEU A 113 -17.24 4.79 -16.46
CA LEU A 113 -16.57 5.56 -17.51
C LEU A 113 -15.11 5.13 -17.76
N LEU A 114 -14.50 4.38 -16.84
CA LEU A 114 -13.14 3.85 -17.03
C LEU A 114 -13.09 2.64 -17.97
N LYS A 115 -14.23 2.00 -18.25
CA LYS A 115 -14.33 0.83 -19.15
C LYS A 115 -14.15 1.27 -20.61
N LYS A 116 -13.26 0.60 -21.35
CA LYS A 116 -13.04 0.80 -22.80
C LYS A 116 -14.02 0.01 -23.65
N GLY A 117 -14.66 -1.01 -23.09
CA GLY A 117 -15.62 -1.90 -23.73
C GLY A 117 -15.00 -3.13 -24.40
N ASP A 118 -13.68 -3.32 -24.28
CA ASP A 118 -12.94 -4.47 -24.82
C ASP A 118 -12.59 -5.51 -23.74
N PHE A 119 -11.80 -6.52 -24.09
CA PHE A 119 -11.37 -7.56 -23.15
C PHE A 119 -10.31 -7.07 -22.14
N GLY A 120 -9.62 -5.97 -22.43
CA GLY A 120 -8.63 -5.38 -21.53
C GLY A 120 -9.24 -4.87 -20.22
N ASP A 121 -10.54 -4.55 -20.23
CA ASP A 121 -11.29 -4.16 -19.04
C ASP A 121 -11.31 -5.27 -17.97
N GLU A 122 -11.21 -6.54 -18.35
CA GLU A 122 -11.27 -7.68 -17.42
C GLU A 122 -9.94 -7.92 -16.67
N ASN A 123 -8.87 -7.18 -16.99
CA ASN A 123 -7.56 -7.33 -16.36
C ASN A 123 -7.42 -6.58 -15.03
N SER A 124 -8.45 -5.85 -14.60
CA SER A 124 -8.40 -5.05 -13.37
C SER A 124 -9.75 -5.00 -12.68
N ALA A 125 -9.76 -5.17 -11.36
CA ALA A 125 -10.97 -5.15 -10.55
C ALA A 125 -11.80 -3.85 -10.69
N ILE A 126 -11.13 -2.73 -11.06
CA ILE A 126 -11.77 -1.43 -11.28
C ILE A 126 -12.63 -1.39 -12.56
N THR A 127 -12.35 -2.25 -13.53
CA THR A 127 -13.00 -2.25 -14.85
C THR A 127 -13.66 -3.58 -15.20
N GLU A 128 -13.36 -4.66 -14.46
CA GLU A 128 -13.91 -5.99 -14.76
C GLU A 128 -15.44 -6.00 -14.67
N SER A 129 -16.05 -6.88 -15.45
CA SER A 129 -17.49 -7.09 -15.46
C SER A 129 -17.92 -7.77 -14.16
N ASP A 130 -18.93 -7.23 -13.47
CA ASP A 130 -19.61 -8.05 -12.46
C ASP A 130 -20.41 -9.20 -13.10
N ILE A 131 -20.98 -10.06 -12.26
CA ILE A 131 -21.74 -11.22 -12.75
C ILE A 131 -22.96 -10.81 -13.60
N GLU A 132 -23.63 -9.70 -13.26
CA GLU A 132 -24.80 -9.24 -14.00
C GLU A 132 -24.40 -8.66 -15.37
N GLU A 133 -23.33 -7.86 -15.40
CA GLU A 133 -22.72 -7.33 -16.62
C GLU A 133 -22.26 -8.47 -17.54
N THR A 134 -21.65 -9.51 -16.96
CA THR A 134 -21.22 -10.72 -17.68
C THR A 134 -22.42 -11.45 -18.29
N LEU A 135 -23.47 -11.72 -17.51
CA LEU A 135 -24.69 -12.37 -18.01
C LEU A 135 -25.37 -11.54 -19.11
N LYS A 136 -25.44 -10.21 -18.94
CA LYS A 136 -25.95 -9.28 -19.97
C LYS A 136 -25.12 -9.38 -21.25
N ARG A 137 -23.79 -9.48 -21.15
CA ARG A 137 -22.90 -9.65 -22.31
C ARG A 137 -23.18 -10.98 -23.03
N LEU A 138 -23.34 -12.07 -22.28
CA LEU A 138 -23.66 -13.39 -22.84
C LEU A 138 -24.97 -13.38 -23.64
N VAL A 139 -26.03 -12.79 -23.08
CA VAL A 139 -27.35 -12.74 -23.72
C VAL A 139 -27.37 -11.74 -24.89
N ASN A 140 -26.93 -10.51 -24.66
CA ASN A 140 -27.13 -9.42 -25.61
C ASN A 140 -26.10 -9.43 -26.75
N GLN A 141 -24.84 -9.76 -26.45
CA GLN A 141 -23.75 -9.71 -27.43
C GLN A 141 -23.46 -11.11 -28.02
N LEU A 142 -23.35 -12.14 -27.18
CA LEU A 142 -23.05 -13.51 -27.63
C LEU A 142 -24.28 -14.37 -27.95
N LYS A 143 -25.48 -13.79 -27.85
CA LYS A 143 -26.77 -14.41 -28.22
C LYS A 143 -27.02 -15.77 -27.54
N LYS A 144 -26.54 -15.94 -26.30
CA LYS A 144 -26.85 -17.11 -25.48
C LYS A 144 -28.25 -16.97 -24.88
N THR A 145 -29.00 -18.05 -24.82
CA THR A 145 -30.34 -18.07 -24.21
C THR A 145 -30.27 -18.58 -22.77
N PRO A 146 -30.88 -17.88 -21.80
CA PRO A 146 -31.08 -18.43 -20.46
C PRO A 146 -31.87 -19.74 -20.55
N HIS A 147 -31.49 -20.73 -19.75
CA HIS A 147 -32.23 -21.98 -19.65
C HIS A 147 -32.92 -22.01 -18.30
N ASP A 148 -34.25 -21.91 -18.29
CA ASP A 148 -35.04 -22.08 -17.06
C ASP A 148 -35.08 -23.57 -16.71
N LYS A 149 -34.70 -23.90 -15.46
CA LYS A 149 -34.94 -25.22 -14.86
C LYS A 149 -36.09 -25.12 -13.86
#